data_AF-A0A3A0EWC3-F1
#
_entry.id   AF-A0A3A0EWC3-F1
#
_cell.length_a   1.000
_cell.length_b   1.000
_cell.length_c   1.000
_cell.angle_alpha   90.00
_cell.angle_beta   90.00
_cell.angle_gamma   90.00
#
_symmetry.space_group_name_H-M   'P 1'
#
loop_
_entity.id
_entity.type
_entity.pdbx_description
1 polymer ?
#
loop_
_entity_poly.entity_id
_entity_poly.type
_entity_poly.pdbx_seq_one_letter_code
_entity_poly.pdbx_strand_id
1 'polypeptide(L)'
;MAGADFSDTEEAQRAVVAFLSDPNTHGGHPVAVRSTPTSHVFLAGANAYKLKRARKMPFLDYSTLELRHALCRRELELNRRTAPDIYLDVLPVTEKDGRLHLGGPGAAVDWVLHMRRFAEEDLADHAAATHRFRLSHALELADALAAFHKTLPPCHDKGGAAAFHASLLNVHAAFAMASDAAFTAAACELSDILLILAASKSDEINNRKDQGFVRLCHGDMHLGNIALINDHPVPFDAIEFSDDIACVDTLHDMAFPLMDMVAHDLPLQANGFFNRYLMATRDMDGLSLLPLYLGYRALVRAMATGLVGKLDRGRRYLATARQLMAPHTPWVVAVGGLSGSGKSTVARSLAANLAPPPGALLIRSDEVRKRLLGKRPEDRLSQDAYAPAVSRQVFDIMREDAARALRAGWSVILDATHMDPATRQAAEATARAADAPFCGLWLDAPAAALRRRVGGRDKDISDADLAVLEKQLAVDVGDIGWLQIAADQPLERVIADAESAVRFRLGIRQDSTL
;
A
#
# COMPACT_ATOMS: atom_id res chain seq x y z
N MET A 1 16.02 -8.80 33.09
CA MET A 1 17.37 -8.32 32.69
C MET A 1 17.88 -9.24 31.60
N ALA A 2 17.67 -8.88 30.35
CA ALA A 2 18.43 -9.44 29.23
C ALA A 2 19.46 -8.36 28.89
N GLY A 3 20.75 -8.68 28.98
CA GLY A 3 21.81 -7.73 28.68
C GLY A 3 21.69 -7.29 27.23
N ALA A 4 21.53 -5.99 27.00
CA ALA A 4 21.70 -5.42 25.67
C ALA A 4 23.16 -5.60 25.27
N ASP A 5 23.41 -6.28 24.15
CA ASP A 5 24.74 -6.43 23.59
C ASP A 5 25.16 -5.08 22.96
N PHE A 6 26.07 -4.40 23.66
CA PHE A 6 26.67 -3.13 23.25
C PHE A 6 28.06 -3.32 22.65
N SER A 7 28.45 -4.54 22.27
CA SER A 7 29.79 -4.88 21.75
C SER A 7 30.24 -4.03 20.55
N ASP A 8 29.28 -3.45 19.83
CA ASP A 8 29.52 -2.63 18.63
C ASP A 8 29.42 -1.11 18.91
N THR A 9 29.29 -0.68 20.18
CA THR A 9 29.19 0.75 20.52
C THR A 9 30.54 1.43 20.34
N GLU A 10 30.59 2.42 19.44
CA GLU A 10 31.77 3.29 19.24
C GLU A 10 32.20 3.86 20.60
N GLU A 11 33.50 3.79 20.90
CA GLU A 11 34.04 4.19 22.21
C GLU A 11 33.63 5.63 22.59
N ALA A 12 33.50 6.49 21.58
CA ALA A 12 33.05 7.88 21.70
C ALA A 12 31.62 8.06 22.24
N GLN A 13 30.72 7.08 22.09
CA GLN A 13 29.31 7.19 22.54
C GLN A 13 29.00 6.35 23.77
N ARG A 14 29.97 5.60 24.32
CA ARG A 14 29.73 4.66 25.43
C ARG A 14 29.11 5.33 26.66
N ALA A 15 29.59 6.51 27.04
CA ALA A 15 29.06 7.28 28.17
C ALA A 15 27.62 7.75 27.94
N VAL A 16 27.31 8.22 26.73
CA VAL A 16 25.97 8.67 26.33
C VAL A 16 24.98 7.49 26.31
N VAL A 17 25.38 6.35 25.76
CA VAL A 17 24.55 5.14 25.74
C VAL A 17 24.27 4.63 27.15
N ALA A 18 25.28 4.61 28.04
CA ALA A 18 25.09 4.24 29.43
C ALA A 18 24.13 5.19 30.15
N PHE A 19 24.30 6.50 29.96
CA PHE A 19 23.42 7.53 30.51
C PHE A 19 21.97 7.37 30.04
N LEU A 20 21.74 7.19 28.73
CA LEU A 20 20.39 6.99 28.19
C LEU A 20 19.77 5.64 28.57
N SER A 21 20.58 4.66 28.97
CA SER A 21 20.11 3.35 29.46
C SER A 21 19.73 3.36 30.94
N ASP A 22 20.16 4.36 31.71
CA ASP A 22 19.88 4.46 33.14
C ASP A 22 18.42 4.90 33.37
N PRO A 23 17.59 4.12 34.10
CA PRO A 23 16.25 4.54 34.51
C PRO A 23 16.19 5.91 35.18
N ASN A 24 17.22 6.33 35.93
CA ASN A 24 17.25 7.62 36.61
C ASN A 24 17.22 8.80 35.63
N THR A 25 17.79 8.64 34.44
CA THR A 25 17.71 9.64 33.35
C THR A 25 16.26 9.90 32.93
N HIS A 26 15.38 8.92 33.12
CA HIS A 26 13.99 8.92 32.67
C HIS A 26 13.01 8.90 33.85
N GLY A 27 13.36 9.52 34.99
CA GLY A 27 12.48 9.61 36.16
C GLY A 27 12.18 8.27 36.84
N GLY A 28 13.06 7.28 36.70
CA GLY A 28 12.93 5.95 37.30
C GLY A 28 12.20 4.92 36.43
N HIS A 29 11.79 5.28 35.21
CA HIS A 29 11.15 4.32 34.30
C HIS A 29 12.16 3.29 33.77
N PRO A 30 11.82 1.98 33.76
CA PRO A 30 12.67 0.97 33.14
C PRO A 30 12.93 1.28 31.66
N VAL A 31 14.19 1.12 31.24
CA VAL A 31 14.61 1.38 29.87
C VAL A 31 14.79 0.08 29.11
N ALA A 32 14.07 -0.08 28.00
CA ALA A 32 14.34 -1.13 27.03
C ALA A 32 15.10 -0.52 25.84
N VAL A 33 16.20 -1.14 25.44
CA VAL A 33 17.00 -0.68 24.31
C VAL A 33 16.72 -1.53 23.07
N ARG A 34 16.57 -0.88 21.92
CA ARG A 34 16.53 -1.50 20.60
C ARG A 34 17.65 -0.93 19.76
N SER A 35 18.40 -1.78 19.06
CA SER A 35 19.53 -1.35 18.25
C SER A 35 19.28 -1.73 16.80
N THR A 36 19.55 -0.78 15.91
CA THR A 36 19.63 -0.99 14.46
C THR A 36 21.10 -0.81 14.03
N PRO A 37 21.46 -1.12 12.78
CA PRO A 37 22.80 -0.83 12.28
C PRO A 37 23.21 0.65 12.40
N THR A 38 22.25 1.58 12.45
CA THR A 38 22.49 3.03 12.37
C THR A 38 22.12 3.81 13.62
N SER A 39 21.29 3.25 14.52
CA SER A 39 20.75 3.96 15.68
C SER A 39 20.48 3.05 16.88
N HIS A 40 20.52 3.61 18.09
CA HIS A 40 19.96 3.02 19.31
C HIS A 40 18.65 3.74 19.66
N VAL A 41 17.63 3.00 20.07
CA VAL A 41 16.34 3.53 20.54
C VAL A 41 16.13 3.12 21.99
N PHE A 42 16.03 4.09 22.89
CA PHE A 42 15.81 3.90 24.32
C PHE A 42 14.33 4.14 24.64
N LEU A 43 13.64 3.09 25.06
CA LEU A 43 12.20 3.09 25.35
C LEU A 43 11.99 3.19 26.86
N ALA A 44 11.46 4.32 27.34
CA ALA A 44 11.28 4.61 28.76
C ALA A 44 9.91 5.26 29.04
N GLY A 45 9.05 4.58 29.79
CA GLY A 45 7.68 5.04 30.04
C GLY A 45 6.92 5.28 28.74
N ALA A 46 6.36 6.48 28.56
CA ALA A 46 5.67 6.92 27.33
C ALA A 46 6.60 7.48 26.24
N ASN A 47 7.92 7.53 26.49
CA ASN A 47 8.89 8.16 25.61
C ASN A 47 9.82 7.14 24.95
N ALA A 48 10.29 7.50 23.77
CA ALA A 48 11.36 6.84 23.05
C ALA A 48 12.42 7.89 22.67
N TYR A 49 13.70 7.54 22.75
CA TYR A 49 14.81 8.42 22.38
C TYR A 49 15.70 7.70 21.36
N LYS A 50 15.76 8.20 20.13
CA LYS A 50 16.60 7.63 19.06
C LYS A 50 17.93 8.38 18.99
N LEU A 51 19.02 7.69 19.31
CA LEU A 51 20.40 8.15 19.19
C LEU A 51 21.01 7.57 17.92
N LYS A 52 21.51 8.44 17.03
CA LYS A 52 22.25 8.02 15.83
C LYS A 52 23.65 7.53 16.22
N ARG A 53 24.06 6.36 15.73
CA ARG A 53 25.38 5.78 16.01
C ARG A 53 26.46 6.58 15.29
N ALA A 54 27.53 6.96 15.97
CA ALA A 54 28.61 7.80 15.47
C ALA A 54 29.49 7.07 14.45
N ARG A 55 28.96 6.82 13.25
CA ARG A 55 29.64 6.01 12.23
C ARG A 55 29.43 6.53 10.82
N LYS A 56 30.32 6.15 9.91
CA LYS A 56 30.22 6.43 8.48
C LYS A 56 30.04 5.13 7.70
N MET A 57 29.02 5.11 6.84
CA MET A 57 28.69 4.03 5.90
C MET A 57 28.63 4.60 4.48
N PRO A 58 28.67 3.78 3.42
CA PRO A 58 28.73 4.27 2.03
C PRO A 58 27.60 5.23 1.63
N PHE A 59 26.43 5.10 2.26
CA PHE A 59 25.22 5.89 1.97
C PHE A 59 24.75 6.75 3.16
N LEU A 60 25.51 6.78 4.26
CA LEU A 60 25.11 7.45 5.50
C LEU A 60 26.31 7.95 6.30
N ASP A 61 26.33 9.22 6.68
CA ASP A 61 27.41 9.78 7.50
C ASP A 61 26.87 10.39 8.81
N TYR A 62 27.11 9.70 9.91
CA TYR A 62 26.83 10.13 11.29
C TYR A 62 28.12 10.39 12.09
N SER A 63 29.27 10.51 11.42
CA SER A 63 30.58 10.53 12.07
C SER A 63 30.80 11.74 12.98
N THR A 64 30.20 12.91 12.67
CA THR A 64 30.33 14.12 13.49
C THR A 64 29.06 14.46 14.25
N LEU A 65 29.22 15.22 15.33
CA LEU A 65 28.11 15.70 16.17
C LEU A 65 27.13 16.57 15.36
N GLU A 66 27.66 17.43 14.50
CA GLU A 66 26.88 18.35 13.65
C GLU A 66 26.03 17.58 12.64
N LEU A 67 26.60 16.53 12.03
CA LEU A 67 25.87 15.67 11.10
C LEU A 67 24.72 14.94 11.82
N ARG A 68 24.98 14.39 13.02
CA ARG A 68 23.92 13.76 13.82
C ARG A 68 22.82 14.74 14.20
N HIS A 69 23.17 15.96 14.61
CA HIS A 69 22.17 17.00 14.89
C HIS A 69 21.32 17.34 13.67
N ALA A 70 21.96 17.61 12.52
CA ALA A 70 21.28 17.95 11.28
C ALA A 70 20.32 16.84 10.84
N LEU A 71 20.75 15.58 10.91
CA LEU A 71 19.94 14.43 10.52
C LEU A 71 18.81 14.14 11.51
N CYS A 72 18.99 14.35 12.82
CA CYS A 72 17.89 14.29 13.79
C CYS A 72 16.82 15.35 13.49
N ARG A 73 17.22 16.58 13.17
CA ARG A 73 16.27 17.66 12.81
C ARG A 73 15.53 17.35 11.52
N ARG A 74 16.24 16.81 10.53
CA ARG A 74 15.65 16.40 9.25
C ARG A 74 14.68 15.24 9.41
N GLU A 75 15.00 14.26 10.24
CA GLU A 75 14.09 13.15 10.58
C GLU A 75 12.82 13.67 11.26
N LEU A 76 12.95 14.60 12.21
CA LEU A 76 11.82 15.28 12.87
C LEU A 76 10.93 16.00 11.85
N GLU A 77 11.53 16.77 10.94
CA GLU A 77 10.82 17.52 9.89
C GLU A 77 10.04 16.58 8.95
N LEU A 78 10.71 15.56 8.42
CA LEU A 78 10.11 14.66 7.43
C LEU A 78 9.00 13.79 8.03
N ASN A 79 9.19 13.32 9.26
CA ASN A 79 8.22 12.40 9.86
C ASN A 79 7.05 13.11 10.53
N ARG A 80 7.16 14.39 10.90
CA ARG A 80 6.00 15.18 11.36
C ARG A 80 4.93 15.38 10.29
N ARG A 81 5.26 15.18 9.01
CA ARG A 81 4.30 15.25 7.90
C ARG A 81 3.23 14.16 7.99
N THR A 82 3.56 12.99 8.55
CA THR A 82 2.66 11.82 8.66
C THR A 82 2.43 11.38 10.10
N ALA A 83 3.37 11.63 11.01
CA ALA A 83 3.35 11.16 12.40
C ALA A 83 3.67 12.27 13.43
N PRO A 84 2.96 13.41 13.42
CA PRO A 84 3.28 14.54 14.32
C PRO A 84 3.19 14.20 15.81
N ASP A 85 2.34 13.25 16.19
CA ASP A 85 2.18 12.82 17.58
C ASP A 85 3.25 11.82 18.05
N ILE A 86 3.98 11.21 17.10
CA ILE A 86 5.12 10.33 17.37
C ILE A 86 6.40 11.16 17.49
N TYR A 87 6.63 12.16 16.63
CA TYR A 87 7.89 12.90 16.59
C TYR A 87 7.81 14.24 17.34
N LEU A 88 8.39 14.27 18.55
CA LEU A 88 8.14 15.33 19.54
C LEU A 88 9.19 16.45 19.53
N ASP A 89 10.48 16.12 19.55
CA ASP A 89 11.55 17.14 19.55
C ASP A 89 12.93 16.54 19.23
N VAL A 90 13.94 17.39 19.05
CA VAL A 90 15.35 17.00 19.06
C VAL A 90 15.99 17.57 20.32
N LEU A 91 16.45 16.69 21.21
CA LEU A 91 17.03 17.07 22.50
C LEU A 91 18.55 16.87 22.49
N PRO A 92 19.33 17.82 23.03
CA PRO A 92 20.75 17.61 23.24
C PRO A 92 20.96 16.67 24.44
N VAL A 93 21.96 15.81 24.34
CA VAL A 93 22.63 15.24 25.51
C VAL A 93 23.79 16.19 25.82
N THR A 94 23.74 16.84 26.96
CA THR A 94 24.74 17.84 27.35
C THR A 94 25.64 17.32 28.47
N GLU A 95 26.86 17.85 28.53
CA GLU A 95 27.78 17.64 29.65
C GLU A 95 28.04 18.96 30.38
N LYS A 96 27.91 18.92 31.72
CA LYS A 96 28.28 20.02 32.62
C LYS A 96 28.88 19.44 33.89
N ASP A 97 30.05 19.95 34.29
CA ASP A 97 30.75 19.54 35.53
C ASP A 97 30.95 18.01 35.62
N GLY A 98 31.25 17.35 34.49
CA GLY A 98 31.45 15.90 34.38
C GLY A 98 30.16 15.06 34.52
N ARG A 99 28.98 15.68 34.44
CA ARG A 99 27.68 15.01 34.49
C ARG A 99 26.91 15.21 33.20
N LEU A 100 26.29 14.12 32.73
CA LEU A 100 25.42 14.14 31.56
C LEU A 100 24.00 14.54 31.93
N HIS A 101 23.36 15.29 31.05
CA HIS A 101 21.97 15.73 31.15
C HIS A 101 21.24 15.53 29.81
N LEU A 102 19.94 15.24 29.88
CA LEU A 102 19.06 15.20 28.72
C LEU A 102 18.26 16.51 28.64
N GLY A 103 18.49 17.31 27.60
CA GLY A 103 17.88 18.64 27.45
C GLY A 103 18.29 19.64 28.54
N GLY A 104 19.41 19.40 29.23
CA GLY A 104 19.89 20.21 30.34
C GLY A 104 20.92 21.28 29.97
N PRO A 105 21.51 21.97 30.96
CA PRO A 105 22.59 22.92 30.73
C PRO A 105 23.89 22.21 30.34
N GLY A 106 24.81 22.93 29.69
CA GLY A 106 26.13 22.40 29.31
C GLY A 106 26.39 22.40 27.82
N ALA A 107 27.55 21.88 27.41
CA ALA A 107 27.89 21.69 26.01
C ALA A 107 27.24 20.42 25.48
N ALA A 108 26.65 20.45 24.29
CA ALA A 108 26.11 19.25 23.66
C ALA A 108 27.24 18.28 23.31
N VAL A 109 27.10 17.03 23.75
CA VAL A 109 28.02 15.92 23.42
C VAL A 109 27.36 14.90 22.50
N ASP A 110 26.02 14.85 22.43
CA ASP A 110 25.26 14.16 21.40
C ASP A 110 23.85 14.73 21.24
N TRP A 111 23.07 14.19 20.30
CA TRP A 111 21.68 14.55 20.04
C TRP A 111 20.79 13.33 19.97
N VAL A 112 19.60 13.42 20.54
CA VAL A 112 18.57 12.38 20.43
C VAL A 112 17.30 12.95 19.82
N LEU A 113 16.66 12.15 18.99
CA LEU A 113 15.30 12.41 18.54
C LEU A 113 14.34 11.88 19.62
N HIS A 114 13.58 12.79 20.23
CA HIS A 114 12.58 12.48 21.24
C HIS A 114 11.25 12.17 20.57
N MET A 115 10.75 10.98 20.84
CA MET A 115 9.56 10.41 20.24
C MET A 115 8.59 9.92 21.30
N ARG A 116 7.30 9.85 20.95
CA ARG A 116 6.31 9.12 21.73
C ARG A 116 6.45 7.63 21.46
N ARG A 117 6.55 6.85 22.52
CA ARG A 117 6.58 5.39 22.43
C ARG A 117 5.17 4.87 22.13
N PHE A 118 5.09 3.85 21.29
CA PHE A 118 3.90 3.02 21.08
C PHE A 118 4.27 1.54 21.29
N ALA A 119 3.26 0.68 21.35
CA ALA A 119 3.46 -0.74 21.63
C ALA A 119 4.01 -1.46 20.39
N GLU A 120 4.89 -2.43 20.58
CA GLU A 120 5.55 -3.13 19.46
C GLU A 120 4.52 -3.96 18.68
N GLU A 121 3.50 -4.47 19.35
CA GLU A 121 2.33 -5.11 18.78
C GLU A 121 1.48 -4.17 17.90
N ASP A 122 1.59 -2.85 18.03
CA ASP A 122 0.83 -1.91 17.20
C ASP A 122 1.49 -1.66 15.84
N LEU A 123 2.70 -2.18 15.59
CA LEU A 123 3.28 -2.20 14.24
C LEU A 123 2.38 -2.96 13.26
N ALA A 124 2.17 -2.42 12.06
CA ALA A 124 1.20 -2.98 11.12
C ALA A 124 1.60 -4.36 10.62
N ASP A 125 2.89 -4.71 10.58
CA ASP A 125 3.34 -6.07 10.24
C ASP A 125 3.03 -7.08 11.37
N HIS A 126 3.15 -6.67 12.63
CA HIS A 126 2.69 -7.45 13.78
C HIS A 126 1.16 -7.56 13.84
N ALA A 127 0.45 -6.47 13.52
CA ALA A 127 -1.00 -6.48 13.40
C ALA A 127 -1.48 -7.38 12.25
N ALA A 128 -0.76 -7.40 11.13
CA ALA A 128 -1.01 -8.31 10.01
C ALA A 128 -0.85 -9.77 10.43
N ALA A 129 0.28 -10.11 11.08
CA ALA A 129 0.55 -11.46 11.57
C ALA A 129 -0.45 -11.96 12.64
N THR A 130 -1.18 -11.06 13.28
CA THR A 130 -2.18 -11.36 14.32
C THR A 130 -3.62 -11.06 13.87
N HIS A 131 -3.86 -10.86 12.57
CA HIS A 131 -5.16 -10.55 11.97
C HIS A 131 -5.87 -9.30 12.54
N ARG A 132 -5.12 -8.38 13.17
CA ARG A 132 -5.61 -7.08 13.64
C ARG A 132 -5.53 -5.98 12.58
N PHE A 133 -4.77 -6.17 11.50
CA PHE A 133 -4.75 -5.22 10.39
C PHE A 133 -5.99 -5.39 9.50
N ARG A 134 -7.03 -4.59 9.76
CA ARG A 134 -8.33 -4.67 9.09
C ARG A 134 -8.34 -3.96 7.74
N LEU A 135 -9.33 -4.29 6.90
CA LEU A 135 -9.59 -3.57 5.65
C LEU A 135 -9.76 -2.06 5.88
N SER A 136 -10.42 -1.64 6.97
CA SER A 136 -10.58 -0.23 7.30
C SER A 136 -9.24 0.51 7.43
N HIS A 137 -8.21 -0.12 8.03
CA HIS A 137 -6.88 0.48 8.14
C HIS A 137 -6.23 0.60 6.76
N ALA A 138 -6.37 -0.41 5.89
CA ALA A 138 -5.84 -0.34 4.54
C ALA A 138 -6.51 0.79 3.70
N LEU A 139 -7.82 0.98 3.84
CA LEU A 139 -8.55 2.06 3.17
C LEU A 139 -8.14 3.44 3.70
N GLU A 140 -8.03 3.59 5.02
CA GLU A 140 -7.60 4.83 5.65
C GLU A 140 -6.16 5.21 5.25
N LEU A 141 -5.25 4.23 5.23
CA LEU A 141 -3.88 4.42 4.78
C LEU A 141 -3.83 4.87 3.31
N ALA A 142 -4.68 4.31 2.44
CA ALA A 142 -4.74 4.71 1.03
C ALA A 142 -5.20 6.16 0.86
N ASP A 143 -6.22 6.59 1.62
CA ASP A 143 -6.72 7.97 1.61
C ASP A 143 -5.65 8.94 2.13
N ALA A 144 -5.03 8.61 3.26
CA ALA A 144 -3.95 9.40 3.85
C ALA A 144 -2.75 9.53 2.90
N LEU A 145 -2.35 8.43 2.24
CA LEU A 145 -1.22 8.42 1.31
C LEU A 145 -1.51 9.21 0.04
N ALA A 146 -2.70 9.03 -0.56
CA ALA A 146 -3.10 9.81 -1.74
C ALA A 146 -3.14 11.31 -1.45
N ALA A 147 -3.65 11.70 -0.28
CA ALA A 147 -3.65 13.09 0.18
C ALA A 147 -2.22 13.60 0.40
N PHE A 148 -1.39 12.83 1.11
CA PHE A 148 0.02 13.15 1.37
C PHE A 148 0.77 13.40 0.06
N HIS A 149 0.72 12.45 -0.88
CA HIS A 149 1.37 12.58 -2.17
C HIS A 149 0.94 13.85 -2.91
N LYS A 150 -0.36 14.15 -2.93
CA LYS A 150 -0.89 15.35 -3.61
C LYS A 150 -0.34 16.66 -3.02
N THR A 151 -0.05 16.72 -1.72
CA THR A 151 0.50 17.93 -1.06
C THR A 151 1.99 18.15 -1.31
N LEU A 152 2.74 17.11 -1.68
CA LEU A 152 4.18 17.22 -1.89
C LEU A 152 4.51 17.95 -3.19
N PRO A 153 5.53 18.82 -3.21
CA PRO A 153 6.00 19.42 -4.45
C PRO A 153 6.72 18.37 -5.33
N PRO A 154 6.68 18.53 -6.67
CA PRO A 154 7.50 17.73 -7.58
C PRO A 154 9.01 17.93 -7.36
N CYS A 155 9.78 16.87 -7.54
CA CYS A 155 11.24 16.89 -7.55
C CYS A 155 11.74 16.74 -9.00
N HIS A 156 12.27 17.82 -9.58
CA HIS A 156 12.70 17.84 -10.98
C HIS A 156 14.19 17.44 -11.16
N ASP A 157 15.01 17.61 -10.13
CA ASP A 157 16.46 17.38 -10.15
C ASP A 157 16.84 15.93 -9.77
N LYS A 158 15.92 15.16 -9.19
CA LYS A 158 16.14 13.79 -8.68
C LYS A 158 15.17 12.78 -9.28
N GLY A 159 15.32 11.51 -8.90
CA GLY A 159 14.50 10.40 -9.40
C GLY A 159 14.64 10.16 -10.90
N GLY A 160 13.62 9.54 -11.50
CA GLY A 160 13.65 9.11 -12.90
C GLY A 160 14.38 7.78 -13.10
N ALA A 161 14.50 7.35 -14.37
CA ALA A 161 15.01 6.03 -14.71
C ALA A 161 16.45 5.80 -14.25
N ALA A 162 17.32 6.81 -14.39
CA ALA A 162 18.73 6.70 -13.99
C ALA A 162 18.89 6.49 -12.47
N ALA A 163 18.15 7.23 -11.66
CA ALA A 163 18.18 7.07 -10.20
C ALA A 163 17.61 5.70 -9.79
N PHE A 164 16.47 5.30 -10.37
CA PHE A 164 15.87 3.99 -10.10
C PHE A 164 16.82 2.83 -10.47
N HIS A 165 17.47 2.92 -11.63
CA HIS A 165 18.47 1.95 -12.09
C HIS A 165 19.66 1.87 -11.13
N ALA A 166 20.20 3.02 -10.68
CA ALA A 166 21.28 3.04 -9.69
C ALA A 166 20.87 2.40 -8.36
N SER A 167 19.66 2.70 -7.86
CA SER A 167 19.12 2.06 -6.65
C SER A 167 18.97 0.55 -6.82
N LEU A 168 18.55 0.07 -7.98
CA LEU A 168 18.43 -1.35 -8.28
C LEU A 168 19.79 -2.05 -8.36
N LEU A 169 20.80 -1.42 -8.97
CA LEU A 169 22.17 -1.95 -8.97
C LEU A 169 22.75 -2.07 -7.56
N ASN A 170 22.46 -1.11 -6.67
CA ASN A 170 22.86 -1.19 -5.26
C ASN A 170 22.21 -2.38 -4.55
N VAL A 171 20.91 -2.62 -4.80
CA VAL A 171 20.19 -3.79 -4.26
C VAL A 171 20.79 -5.09 -4.80
N HIS A 172 21.04 -5.15 -6.11
CA HIS A 172 21.65 -6.31 -6.76
C HIS A 172 23.03 -6.63 -6.16
N ALA A 173 23.91 -5.63 -6.05
CA ALA A 173 25.24 -5.78 -5.48
C ALA A 173 25.20 -6.24 -4.00
N ALA A 174 24.22 -5.75 -3.22
CA ALA A 174 24.07 -6.11 -1.82
C ALA A 174 23.73 -7.60 -1.61
N PHE A 175 23.09 -8.28 -2.56
CA PHE A 175 22.82 -9.72 -2.44
C PHE A 175 24.10 -10.57 -2.41
N ALA A 176 25.19 -10.11 -3.03
CA ALA A 176 26.48 -10.80 -2.97
C ALA A 176 27.06 -10.88 -1.55
N MET A 177 26.56 -10.06 -0.62
CA MET A 177 26.96 -10.09 0.79
C MET A 177 26.18 -11.11 1.64
N ALA A 178 25.11 -11.71 1.11
CA ALA A 178 24.37 -12.74 1.83
C ALA A 178 25.18 -14.04 1.91
N SER A 179 25.08 -14.74 3.04
CA SER A 179 25.89 -15.94 3.33
C SER A 179 25.40 -17.22 2.65
N ASP A 180 24.16 -17.25 2.14
CA ASP A 180 23.54 -18.43 1.54
C ASP A 180 23.53 -18.36 0.01
N ALA A 181 24.29 -19.26 -0.63
CA ALA A 181 24.49 -19.25 -2.08
C ALA A 181 23.20 -19.45 -2.89
N ALA A 182 22.26 -20.27 -2.40
CA ALA A 182 21.01 -20.53 -3.11
C ALA A 182 20.06 -19.32 -3.06
N PHE A 183 20.01 -18.64 -1.92
CA PHE A 183 19.31 -17.37 -1.76
C PHE A 183 19.91 -16.30 -2.66
N THR A 184 21.23 -16.14 -2.65
CA THR A 184 21.94 -15.17 -3.50
C THR A 184 21.67 -15.42 -4.99
N ALA A 185 21.78 -16.68 -5.45
CA ALA A 185 21.51 -17.01 -6.85
C ALA A 185 20.07 -16.65 -7.27
N ALA A 186 19.08 -16.99 -6.46
CA ALA A 186 17.67 -16.67 -6.74
C ALA A 186 17.40 -15.15 -6.71
N ALA A 187 18.09 -14.41 -5.85
CA ALA A 187 17.97 -12.96 -5.76
C ALA A 187 18.64 -12.24 -6.94
N CYS A 188 19.81 -12.70 -7.38
CA CYS A 188 20.49 -12.19 -8.56
C CYS A 188 19.64 -12.43 -9.82
N GLU A 189 19.10 -13.64 -10.01
CA GLU A 189 18.20 -13.94 -11.14
C GLU A 189 17.03 -12.96 -11.23
N LEU A 190 16.33 -12.74 -10.11
CA LEU A 190 15.18 -11.83 -10.08
C LEU A 190 15.57 -10.36 -10.26
N SER A 191 16.71 -9.93 -9.73
CA SER A 191 17.19 -8.56 -9.93
C SER A 191 17.69 -8.32 -11.36
N ASP A 192 18.25 -9.32 -12.04
CA ASP A 192 18.60 -9.24 -13.47
C ASP A 192 17.36 -9.06 -14.34
N ILE A 193 16.30 -9.84 -14.07
CA ILE A 193 14.99 -9.68 -14.74
C ILE A 193 14.47 -8.25 -14.51
N LEU A 194 14.55 -7.76 -13.28
CA LEU A 194 14.06 -6.43 -12.93
C LEU A 194 14.89 -5.32 -13.58
N LEU A 195 16.21 -5.50 -13.76
CA LEU A 195 17.08 -4.57 -14.49
C LEU A 195 16.67 -4.46 -15.96
N ILE A 196 16.39 -5.60 -16.60
CA ILE A 196 15.89 -5.64 -17.99
C ILE A 196 14.52 -4.95 -18.09
N LEU A 197 13.61 -5.24 -17.16
CA LEU A 197 12.30 -4.60 -17.12
C LEU A 197 12.44 -3.08 -16.92
N ALA A 198 13.28 -2.64 -15.98
CA ALA A 198 13.54 -1.22 -15.71
C ALA A 198 14.07 -0.50 -16.95
N ALA A 199 15.02 -1.13 -17.66
CA ALA A 199 15.58 -0.58 -18.89
C ALA A 199 14.49 -0.38 -19.95
N SER A 200 13.62 -1.39 -20.17
CA SER A 200 12.52 -1.30 -21.15
C SER A 200 11.43 -0.28 -20.78
N LYS A 201 11.40 0.16 -19.52
CA LYS A 201 10.43 1.14 -18.97
C LYS A 201 11.03 2.51 -18.70
N SER A 202 12.27 2.78 -19.13
CA SER A 202 12.97 4.03 -18.83
C SER A 202 12.21 5.28 -19.27
N ASP A 203 11.64 5.26 -20.47
CA ASP A 203 10.89 6.41 -21.00
C ASP A 203 9.60 6.66 -20.21
N GLU A 204 8.88 5.60 -19.83
CA GLU A 204 7.68 5.70 -19.00
C GLU A 204 8.02 6.29 -17.61
N ILE A 205 9.13 5.86 -16.99
CA ILE A 205 9.59 6.39 -15.70
C ILE A 205 9.97 7.88 -15.82
N ASN A 206 10.68 8.26 -16.89
CA ASN A 206 11.08 9.65 -17.12
C ASN A 206 9.89 10.55 -17.44
N ASN A 207 8.93 10.08 -18.24
CA ASN A 207 7.70 10.81 -18.54
C ASN A 207 6.91 11.13 -17.26
N ARG A 208 6.88 10.19 -16.31
CA ARG A 208 6.22 10.43 -15.01
C ARG A 208 6.95 11.46 -14.15
N LYS A 209 8.29 11.46 -14.19
CA LYS A 209 9.09 12.53 -13.58
C LYS A 209 8.73 13.90 -14.18
N ASP A 210 8.65 13.99 -15.50
CA ASP A 210 8.32 15.24 -16.21
C ASP A 210 6.88 15.71 -15.92
N GLN A 211 5.96 14.77 -15.67
CA GLN A 211 4.59 15.03 -15.25
C GLN A 211 4.45 15.38 -13.75
N GLY A 212 5.54 15.36 -12.98
CA GLY A 212 5.55 15.74 -11.56
C GLY A 212 5.08 14.66 -10.59
N PHE A 213 5.17 13.38 -10.98
CA PHE A 213 4.91 12.24 -10.09
C PHE A 213 6.09 11.88 -9.20
N VAL A 214 7.32 12.31 -9.52
CA VAL A 214 8.46 12.14 -8.63
C VAL A 214 8.44 13.23 -7.55
N ARG A 215 8.43 12.83 -6.28
CA ARG A 215 8.29 13.71 -5.11
C ARG A 215 9.14 13.20 -3.95
N LEU A 216 9.42 14.05 -2.96
CA LEU A 216 10.09 13.64 -1.72
C LEU A 216 9.11 12.91 -0.80
N CYS A 217 8.85 11.63 -1.13
CA CYS A 217 7.86 10.78 -0.49
C CYS A 217 8.34 10.24 0.87
N HIS A 218 7.78 9.11 1.33
CA HIS A 218 8.25 8.42 2.52
C HIS A 218 9.54 7.64 2.26
N GLY A 219 9.64 7.00 1.10
CA GLY A 219 10.81 6.26 0.64
C GLY A 219 10.92 4.83 1.21
N ASP A 220 10.41 4.57 2.41
CA ASP A 220 10.49 3.25 3.08
C ASP A 220 9.18 2.81 3.78
N MET A 221 8.01 2.99 3.14
CA MET A 221 6.70 2.75 3.77
C MET A 221 6.26 1.27 3.77
N HIS A 222 7.06 0.35 4.30
CA HIS A 222 6.62 -1.04 4.52
C HIS A 222 5.74 -1.17 5.78
N LEU A 223 5.05 -2.30 6.01
CA LEU A 223 4.15 -2.45 7.16
C LEU A 223 4.86 -2.32 8.52
N GLY A 224 6.14 -2.68 8.60
CA GLY A 224 6.96 -2.43 9.80
C GLY A 224 7.27 -0.95 10.10
N ASN A 225 6.97 -0.04 9.17
CA ASN A 225 7.13 1.41 9.29
C ASN A 225 5.76 2.11 9.30
N ILE A 226 4.73 1.38 9.74
CA ILE A 226 3.38 1.89 9.98
C ILE A 226 2.96 1.39 11.36
N ALA A 227 2.45 2.27 12.21
CA ALA A 227 1.93 1.94 13.54
C ALA A 227 0.44 2.23 13.64
N LEU A 228 -0.32 1.38 14.35
CA LEU A 228 -1.74 1.58 14.65
C LEU A 228 -1.89 2.44 15.91
N ILE A 229 -1.82 3.77 15.74
CA ILE A 229 -1.92 4.72 16.85
C ILE A 229 -3.40 5.06 17.06
N ASN A 230 -3.94 4.69 18.22
CA ASN A 230 -5.38 4.82 18.50
C ASN A 230 -6.26 4.16 17.42
N ASP A 231 -5.83 2.98 16.92
CA ASP A 231 -6.48 2.24 15.81
C ASP A 231 -6.37 2.91 14.42
N HIS A 232 -5.58 3.98 14.28
CA HIS A 232 -5.31 4.64 13.00
C HIS A 232 -3.92 4.26 12.44
N PRO A 233 -3.78 3.93 11.15
CA PRO A 233 -2.49 3.61 10.53
C PRO A 233 -1.66 4.88 10.30
N VAL A 234 -0.53 4.98 10.99
CA VAL A 234 0.38 6.14 10.97
C VAL A 234 1.74 5.72 10.40
N PRO A 235 2.11 6.14 9.18
CA PRO A 235 3.44 5.94 8.63
C PRO A 235 4.50 6.73 9.40
N PHE A 236 5.61 6.07 9.75
CA PHE A 236 6.74 6.65 10.47
C PHE A 236 8.07 6.10 9.94
N ASP A 237 9.19 6.72 10.32
CA ASP A 237 10.55 6.35 9.90
C ASP A 237 10.80 6.55 8.38
N ALA A 238 10.32 7.67 7.82
CA ALA A 238 10.65 8.11 6.47
C ALA A 238 12.16 8.35 6.29
N ILE A 239 12.70 8.04 5.11
CA ILE A 239 14.13 8.15 4.79
C ILE A 239 14.58 9.60 4.95
N GLU A 240 15.44 9.86 5.93
CA GLU A 240 15.95 11.20 6.24
C GLU A 240 17.33 11.49 5.64
N PHE A 241 18.06 10.47 5.22
CA PHE A 241 19.48 10.59 4.92
C PHE A 241 19.85 10.68 3.44
N SER A 242 18.91 10.43 2.52
CA SER A 242 19.19 10.49 1.09
C SER A 242 17.95 10.89 0.29
N ASP A 243 17.97 12.10 -0.24
CA ASP A 243 16.96 12.56 -1.21
C ASP A 243 17.03 11.74 -2.50
N ASP A 244 18.21 11.21 -2.87
CA ASP A 244 18.34 10.39 -4.08
C ASP A 244 17.57 9.07 -3.98
N ILE A 245 17.32 8.58 -2.76
CA ILE A 245 16.52 7.39 -2.47
C ILE A 245 15.06 7.76 -2.14
N ALA A 246 14.82 8.91 -1.50
CA ALA A 246 13.49 9.34 -1.06
C ALA A 246 12.69 10.11 -2.13
N CYS A 247 13.34 10.71 -3.12
CA CYS A 247 12.70 11.34 -4.27
C CYS A 247 12.30 10.29 -5.30
N VAL A 248 11.11 9.73 -5.13
CA VAL A 248 10.59 8.63 -5.94
C VAL A 248 9.24 8.95 -6.55
N ASP A 249 8.85 8.16 -7.55
CA ASP A 249 7.49 8.20 -8.07
C ASP A 249 6.47 7.88 -6.97
N THR A 250 5.34 8.60 -6.93
CA THR A 250 4.24 8.32 -5.98
C THR A 250 3.70 6.89 -6.06
N LEU A 251 3.67 6.25 -7.24
CA LEU A 251 3.32 4.83 -7.37
C LEU A 251 4.43 3.92 -6.83
N HIS A 252 5.69 4.34 -6.93
CA HIS A 252 6.82 3.61 -6.34
C HIS A 252 6.82 3.67 -4.81
N ASP A 253 6.37 4.78 -4.21
CA ASP A 253 6.15 4.88 -2.76
C ASP A 253 4.94 4.04 -2.32
N MET A 254 3.82 4.16 -3.02
CA MET A 254 2.58 3.40 -2.80
C MET A 254 2.76 1.88 -2.97
N ALA A 255 3.67 1.45 -3.86
CA ALA A 255 3.97 0.05 -4.08
C ALA A 255 4.56 -0.64 -2.83
N PHE A 256 5.16 0.11 -1.90
CA PHE A 256 5.81 -0.50 -0.74
C PHE A 256 4.81 -1.12 0.26
N PRO A 257 3.84 -0.37 0.82
CA PRO A 257 2.86 -0.97 1.72
C PRO A 257 2.00 -2.01 0.98
N LEU A 258 1.71 -1.78 -0.30
CA LEU A 258 0.94 -2.70 -1.14
C LEU A 258 1.64 -4.06 -1.31
N MET A 259 2.91 -4.05 -1.70
CA MET A 259 3.71 -5.27 -1.82
C MET A 259 3.80 -6.00 -0.47
N ASP A 260 3.99 -5.26 0.61
CA ASP A 260 4.16 -5.87 1.93
C ASP A 260 2.82 -6.45 2.45
N MET A 261 1.66 -5.87 2.13
CA MET A 261 0.35 -6.51 2.36
C MET A 261 0.20 -7.83 1.59
N VAL A 262 0.66 -7.89 0.34
CA VAL A 262 0.68 -9.13 -0.45
C VAL A 262 1.60 -10.16 0.20
N ALA A 263 2.80 -9.77 0.64
CA ALA A 263 3.75 -10.67 1.31
C ALA A 263 3.27 -11.20 2.68
N HIS A 264 2.26 -10.56 3.28
CA HIS A 264 1.59 -11.01 4.51
C HIS A 264 0.26 -11.75 4.24
N ASP A 265 -0.01 -12.13 2.99
CA ASP A 265 -1.22 -12.86 2.58
C ASP A 265 -2.52 -12.11 2.96
N LEU A 266 -2.55 -10.80 2.72
CA LEU A 266 -3.70 -9.92 3.00
C LEU A 266 -4.40 -9.44 1.71
N PRO A 267 -5.03 -10.31 0.90
CA PRO A 267 -5.56 -9.96 -0.42
C PRO A 267 -6.65 -8.89 -0.36
N LEU A 268 -7.56 -8.97 0.61
CA LEU A 268 -8.64 -7.98 0.78
C LEU A 268 -8.09 -6.58 1.10
N GLN A 269 -7.11 -6.50 2.00
CA GLN A 269 -6.46 -5.25 2.40
C GLN A 269 -5.63 -4.68 1.26
N ALA A 270 -4.82 -5.52 0.59
CA ALA A 270 -3.99 -5.13 -0.54
C ALA A 270 -4.85 -4.57 -1.68
N ASN A 271 -5.90 -5.30 -2.09
CA ASN A 271 -6.81 -4.87 -3.15
C ASN A 271 -7.62 -3.63 -2.75
N GLY A 272 -8.07 -3.56 -1.50
CA GLY A 272 -8.77 -2.39 -0.95
C GLY A 272 -7.91 -1.13 -0.98
N PHE A 273 -6.67 -1.21 -0.49
CA PHE A 273 -5.69 -0.13 -0.53
C PHE A 273 -5.41 0.30 -1.98
N PHE A 274 -5.12 -0.66 -2.86
CA PHE A 274 -4.85 -0.44 -4.28
C PHE A 274 -5.98 0.31 -4.98
N ASN A 275 -7.22 -0.19 -4.84
CA ASN A 275 -8.39 0.42 -5.45
C ASN A 275 -8.69 1.80 -4.89
N ARG A 276 -8.63 1.96 -3.55
CA ARG A 276 -8.90 3.24 -2.90
C ARG A 276 -7.90 4.32 -3.34
N TYR A 277 -6.61 3.98 -3.40
CA TYR A 277 -5.57 4.90 -3.87
C TYR A 277 -5.77 5.29 -5.35
N LEU A 278 -6.03 4.33 -6.23
CA LEU A 278 -6.23 4.62 -7.66
C LEU A 278 -7.53 5.38 -7.94
N MET A 279 -8.58 5.16 -7.16
CA MET A 279 -9.80 5.96 -7.29
C MET A 279 -9.58 7.42 -6.85
N ALA A 280 -8.75 7.64 -5.83
CA ALA A 280 -8.40 8.98 -5.37
C ALA A 280 -7.47 9.73 -6.36
N THR A 281 -6.54 9.03 -7.00
CA THR A 281 -5.49 9.63 -7.86
C THR A 281 -5.80 9.58 -9.36
N ARG A 282 -6.58 8.60 -9.81
CA ARG A 282 -6.85 8.25 -11.22
C ARG A 282 -5.59 8.01 -12.07
N ASP A 283 -4.54 7.54 -11.43
CA ASP A 283 -3.26 7.25 -12.06
C ASP A 283 -3.23 5.85 -12.69
N MET A 284 -4.23 5.53 -13.52
CA MET A 284 -4.31 4.23 -14.20
C MET A 284 -3.21 4.06 -15.26
N ASP A 285 -2.74 5.15 -15.86
CA ASP A 285 -1.70 5.07 -16.90
C ASP A 285 -0.35 4.64 -16.31
N GLY A 286 -0.09 4.92 -15.03
CA GLY A 286 1.10 4.46 -14.33
C GLY A 286 1.10 2.98 -13.94
N LEU A 287 -0.03 2.26 -14.10
CA LEU A 287 -0.14 0.85 -13.74
C LEU A 287 0.84 -0.05 -14.51
N SER A 288 1.30 0.38 -15.70
CA SER A 288 2.28 -0.36 -16.49
C SER A 288 3.64 -0.50 -15.78
N LEU A 289 3.92 0.37 -14.81
CA LEU A 289 5.13 0.36 -13.99
C LEU A 289 4.93 -0.35 -12.65
N LEU A 290 3.70 -0.68 -12.28
CA LEU A 290 3.42 -1.24 -10.96
C LEU A 290 4.12 -2.59 -10.72
N PRO A 291 4.18 -3.55 -11.67
CA PRO A 291 4.96 -4.78 -11.49
C PRO A 291 6.45 -4.52 -11.19
N LEU A 292 7.03 -3.51 -11.86
CA LEU A 292 8.41 -3.09 -11.65
C LEU A 292 8.62 -2.57 -10.22
N TYR A 293 7.75 -1.66 -9.77
CA TYR A 293 7.85 -1.08 -8.43
C TYR A 293 7.58 -2.10 -7.32
N LEU A 294 6.57 -2.94 -7.48
CA LEU A 294 6.25 -4.04 -6.57
C LEU A 294 7.42 -5.03 -6.46
N GLY A 295 7.96 -5.47 -7.60
CA GLY A 295 9.12 -6.36 -7.64
C GLY A 295 10.35 -5.76 -6.97
N TYR A 296 10.65 -4.49 -7.25
CA TYR A 296 11.75 -3.76 -6.61
C TYR A 296 11.61 -3.73 -5.08
N ARG A 297 10.44 -3.34 -4.56
CA ARG A 297 10.20 -3.26 -3.12
C ARG A 297 10.30 -4.64 -2.44
N ALA A 298 9.84 -5.70 -3.11
CA ALA A 298 10.02 -7.06 -2.62
C ALA A 298 11.51 -7.44 -2.55
N LEU A 299 12.32 -7.10 -3.56
CA LEU A 299 13.77 -7.34 -3.53
C LEU A 299 14.48 -6.52 -2.43
N VAL A 300 14.07 -5.27 -2.19
CA VAL A 300 14.58 -4.48 -1.06
C VAL A 300 14.34 -5.18 0.28
N ARG A 301 13.14 -5.72 0.50
CA ARG A 301 12.84 -6.49 1.73
C ARG A 301 13.56 -7.82 1.80
N ALA A 302 13.70 -8.53 0.67
CA ALA A 302 14.49 -9.75 0.60
C ALA A 302 15.95 -9.48 1.01
N MET A 303 16.55 -8.42 0.45
CA MET A 303 17.92 -8.00 0.75
C MET A 303 18.07 -7.61 2.22
N ALA A 304 17.22 -6.71 2.73
CA ALA A 304 17.29 -6.26 4.12
C ALA A 304 17.18 -7.40 5.14
N THR A 305 16.27 -8.35 4.89
CA THR A 305 16.09 -9.52 5.78
C THR A 305 17.20 -10.57 5.62
N GLY A 306 17.70 -10.76 4.40
CA GLY A 306 18.82 -11.66 4.12
C GLY A 306 20.13 -11.20 4.77
N LEU A 307 20.44 -9.91 4.70
CA LEU A 307 21.66 -9.32 5.30
C LEU A 307 21.74 -9.50 6.82
N VAL A 308 20.60 -9.57 7.50
CA VAL A 308 20.52 -9.81 8.95
C VAL A 308 20.29 -11.29 9.30
N GLY A 309 20.49 -12.20 8.35
CA GLY A 309 20.41 -13.66 8.56
C GLY A 309 18.99 -14.22 8.64
N LYS A 310 17.95 -13.44 8.37
CA LYS A 310 16.53 -13.90 8.38
C LYS A 310 16.14 -14.48 7.01
N LEU A 311 16.87 -15.49 6.56
CA LEU A 311 16.77 -16.05 5.21
C LEU A 311 15.36 -16.55 4.84
N ASP A 312 14.61 -17.16 5.76
CA ASP A 312 13.24 -17.63 5.48
C ASP A 312 12.27 -16.49 5.17
N ARG A 313 12.44 -15.33 5.83
CA ARG A 313 11.68 -14.12 5.51
C ARG A 313 12.14 -13.55 4.17
N GLY A 314 13.45 -13.57 3.90
CA GLY A 314 13.99 -13.18 2.60
C GLY A 314 13.45 -14.01 1.44
N ARG A 315 13.42 -15.34 1.56
CA ARG A 315 12.90 -16.26 0.54
C ARG A 315 11.41 -16.02 0.26
N ARG A 316 10.61 -15.69 1.28
CA ARG A 316 9.21 -15.29 1.09
C ARG A 316 9.10 -14.04 0.20
N TYR A 317 9.88 -13.00 0.47
CA TYR A 317 9.90 -11.81 -0.39
C TYR A 317 10.40 -12.09 -1.81
N LEU A 318 11.37 -13.00 -2.01
CA LEU A 318 11.76 -13.42 -3.37
C LEU A 318 10.62 -14.15 -4.09
N ALA A 319 9.84 -14.97 -3.39
CA ALA A 319 8.65 -15.60 -3.95
C ALA A 319 7.59 -14.55 -4.34
N THR A 320 7.34 -13.57 -3.46
CA THR A 320 6.46 -12.43 -3.74
C THR A 320 6.94 -11.62 -4.95
N ALA A 321 8.23 -11.30 -5.05
CA ALA A 321 8.81 -10.60 -6.20
C ALA A 321 8.55 -11.37 -7.51
N ARG A 322 8.81 -12.69 -7.51
CA ARG A 322 8.58 -13.55 -8.68
C ARG A 322 7.10 -13.57 -9.09
N GLN A 323 6.19 -13.62 -8.13
CA GLN A 323 4.75 -13.59 -8.39
C GLN A 323 4.31 -12.24 -8.98
N LEU A 324 4.78 -11.12 -8.41
CA LEU A 324 4.36 -9.77 -8.79
C LEU A 324 4.94 -9.32 -10.14
N MET A 325 6.09 -9.86 -10.54
CA MET A 325 6.71 -9.59 -11.84
C MET A 325 6.26 -10.55 -12.94
N ALA A 326 5.47 -11.57 -12.61
CA ALA A 326 5.04 -12.55 -13.60
C ALA A 326 4.19 -11.87 -14.69
N PRO A 327 4.46 -12.13 -15.98
CA PRO A 327 3.62 -11.61 -17.05
C PRO A 327 2.21 -12.19 -16.90
N HIS A 328 1.20 -11.36 -17.14
CA HIS A 328 -0.19 -11.75 -17.07
C HIS A 328 -0.99 -11.14 -18.21
N THR A 329 -2.02 -11.87 -18.64
CA THR A 329 -3.01 -11.36 -19.59
C THR A 329 -4.13 -10.70 -18.79
N PRO A 330 -4.43 -9.41 -18.98
CA PRO A 330 -5.50 -8.76 -18.25
C PRO A 330 -6.88 -9.29 -18.68
N TRP A 331 -7.82 -9.32 -17.74
CA TRP A 331 -9.19 -9.77 -17.98
C TRP A 331 -10.20 -8.66 -17.65
N VAL A 332 -11.40 -8.79 -18.22
CA VAL A 332 -12.55 -7.96 -17.87
C VAL A 332 -13.64 -8.84 -17.28
N VAL A 333 -14.02 -8.56 -16.03
CA VAL A 333 -15.18 -9.16 -15.39
C VAL A 333 -16.25 -8.09 -15.21
N ALA A 334 -17.48 -8.33 -15.64
CA ALA A 334 -18.60 -7.43 -15.36
C ALA A 334 -19.57 -8.11 -14.40
N VAL A 335 -19.95 -7.43 -13.31
CA VAL A 335 -20.87 -7.94 -12.29
C VAL A 335 -22.14 -7.10 -12.32
N GLY A 336 -23.21 -7.69 -12.83
CA GLY A 336 -24.56 -7.13 -12.97
C GLY A 336 -25.58 -7.70 -11.99
N GLY A 337 -26.75 -7.06 -11.92
CA GLY A 337 -27.85 -7.46 -11.04
C GLY A 337 -28.52 -6.29 -10.32
N LEU A 338 -29.70 -6.53 -9.75
CA LEU A 338 -30.49 -5.48 -9.09
C LEU A 338 -29.92 -5.03 -7.74
N SER A 339 -30.34 -3.87 -7.25
CA SER A 339 -29.97 -3.39 -5.92
C SER A 339 -30.34 -4.41 -4.84
N GLY A 340 -29.40 -4.73 -3.95
CA GLY A 340 -29.60 -5.77 -2.93
C GLY A 340 -29.18 -7.20 -3.34
N SER A 341 -28.75 -7.44 -4.58
CA SER A 341 -28.31 -8.78 -5.02
C SER A 341 -26.93 -9.19 -4.51
N GLY A 342 -26.15 -8.26 -3.94
CA GLY A 342 -24.80 -8.56 -3.40
C GLY A 342 -23.63 -8.24 -4.33
N LYS A 343 -23.88 -7.60 -5.50
CA LYS A 343 -22.87 -7.29 -6.53
C LYS A 343 -21.57 -6.74 -5.97
N SER A 344 -21.62 -5.63 -5.25
CA SER A 344 -20.41 -4.97 -4.75
C SER A 344 -19.64 -5.82 -3.75
N THR A 345 -20.28 -6.78 -3.08
CA THR A 345 -19.58 -7.71 -2.18
C THR A 345 -18.89 -8.81 -2.97
N VAL A 346 -19.58 -9.39 -3.95
CA VAL A 346 -18.99 -10.37 -4.88
C VAL A 346 -17.85 -9.75 -5.70
N ALA A 347 -18.05 -8.56 -6.25
CA ALA A 347 -17.06 -7.84 -7.05
C ALA A 347 -15.80 -7.50 -6.23
N ARG A 348 -15.93 -7.12 -4.95
CA ARG A 348 -14.78 -6.92 -4.05
C ARG A 348 -14.02 -8.21 -3.77
N SER A 349 -14.72 -9.32 -3.53
CA SER A 349 -14.09 -10.61 -3.32
C SER A 349 -13.33 -11.07 -4.56
N LEU A 350 -13.98 -11.01 -5.73
CA LEU A 350 -13.36 -11.33 -7.02
C LEU A 350 -12.13 -10.44 -7.25
N ALA A 351 -12.25 -9.13 -7.04
CA ALA A 351 -11.15 -8.20 -7.30
C ALA A 351 -9.90 -8.56 -6.47
N ALA A 352 -10.09 -8.89 -5.19
CA ALA A 352 -8.99 -9.25 -4.30
C ALA A 352 -8.34 -10.61 -4.59
N ASN A 353 -9.08 -11.51 -5.21
CA ASN A 353 -8.64 -12.88 -5.45
C ASN A 353 -8.13 -13.11 -6.87
N LEU A 354 -8.26 -12.16 -7.79
CA LEU A 354 -7.75 -12.25 -9.16
C LEU A 354 -6.24 -12.07 -9.23
N ALA A 355 -5.58 -12.81 -10.12
CA ALA A 355 -4.14 -12.77 -10.30
C ALA A 355 -3.74 -11.76 -11.38
N PRO A 356 -2.51 -11.22 -11.29
CA PRO A 356 -1.61 -11.30 -10.15
C PRO A 356 -2.08 -10.37 -9.00
N PRO A 357 -1.63 -10.60 -7.75
CA PRO A 357 -1.85 -9.66 -6.66
C PRO A 357 -1.34 -8.25 -7.03
N PRO A 358 -1.94 -7.17 -6.49
CA PRO A 358 -3.06 -7.12 -5.54
C PRO A 358 -4.44 -7.42 -6.14
N GLY A 359 -4.51 -7.90 -7.37
CA GLY A 359 -5.72 -8.25 -8.08
C GLY A 359 -6.31 -7.11 -8.88
N ALA A 360 -7.58 -7.24 -9.26
CA ALA A 360 -8.15 -6.39 -10.30
C ALA A 360 -8.52 -4.99 -9.80
N LEU A 361 -8.47 -4.04 -10.74
CA LEU A 361 -9.04 -2.70 -10.56
C LEU A 361 -10.56 -2.80 -10.59
N LEU A 362 -11.19 -2.55 -9.46
CA LEU A 362 -12.64 -2.54 -9.27
C LEU A 362 -13.18 -1.13 -9.55
N ILE A 363 -13.90 -1.00 -10.67
CA ILE A 363 -14.55 0.24 -11.09
C ILE A 363 -16.04 0.12 -10.79
N ARG A 364 -16.53 0.92 -9.84
CA ARG A 364 -17.91 0.86 -9.34
C ARG A 364 -18.70 2.07 -9.80
N SER A 365 -19.86 1.83 -10.39
CA SER A 365 -20.75 2.91 -10.85
C SER A 365 -21.14 3.89 -9.74
N ASP A 366 -21.41 3.41 -8.51
CA ASP A 366 -21.73 4.27 -7.37
C ASP A 366 -20.54 5.16 -6.96
N GLU A 367 -19.30 4.65 -6.95
CA GLU A 367 -18.11 5.45 -6.61
C GLU A 367 -17.79 6.48 -7.69
N VAL A 368 -17.87 6.08 -8.96
CA VAL A 368 -17.69 7.00 -10.10
C VAL A 368 -18.74 8.11 -10.06
N ARG A 369 -19.99 7.78 -9.71
CA ARG A 369 -21.09 8.75 -9.58
C ARG A 369 -20.84 9.74 -8.45
N LYS A 370 -20.43 9.28 -7.26
CA LYS A 370 -20.13 10.15 -6.12
C LYS A 370 -18.99 11.10 -6.46
N ARG A 371 -17.90 10.58 -7.05
CA ARG A 371 -16.77 11.39 -7.50
C ARG A 371 -17.18 12.43 -8.54
N LEU A 372 -17.98 12.05 -9.54
CA LEU A 372 -18.47 12.95 -10.58
C LEU A 372 -19.23 14.15 -9.98
N LEU A 373 -19.90 13.94 -8.84
CA LEU A 373 -20.67 14.95 -8.12
C LEU A 373 -19.89 15.63 -6.98
N GLY A 374 -18.58 15.40 -6.88
CA GLY A 374 -17.73 15.98 -5.83
C GLY A 374 -18.03 15.47 -4.42
N LYS A 375 -18.61 14.27 -4.31
CA LYS A 375 -18.97 13.62 -3.04
C LYS A 375 -17.94 12.57 -2.65
N ARG A 376 -17.75 12.36 -1.35
CA ARG A 376 -16.93 11.26 -0.83
C ARG A 376 -17.64 9.92 -1.08
N PRO A 377 -16.92 8.80 -1.17
CA PRO A 377 -17.53 7.49 -1.39
C PRO A 377 -18.58 7.12 -0.34
N GLU A 378 -18.49 7.65 0.88
CA GLU A 378 -19.39 7.37 2.00
C GLU A 378 -20.61 8.31 2.04
N ASP A 379 -20.61 9.41 1.28
CA ASP A 379 -21.70 10.38 1.25
C ASP A 379 -22.91 9.82 0.48
N ARG A 380 -24.13 10.17 0.89
CA ARG A 380 -25.36 9.81 0.18
C ARG A 380 -25.64 10.75 -0.99
N LEU A 381 -26.15 10.19 -2.08
CA LEU A 381 -26.60 10.94 -3.26
C LEU A 381 -28.12 11.16 -3.27
N SER A 382 -28.56 12.27 -3.86
CA SER A 382 -29.99 12.53 -4.14
C SER A 382 -30.45 11.75 -5.37
N GLN A 383 -31.77 11.68 -5.61
CA GLN A 383 -32.31 10.98 -6.79
C GLN A 383 -31.86 11.60 -8.11
N ASP A 384 -31.58 12.90 -8.15
CA ASP A 384 -31.09 13.59 -9.36
C ASP A 384 -29.74 13.04 -9.84
N ALA A 385 -28.94 12.49 -8.91
CA ALA A 385 -27.69 11.83 -9.24
C ALA A 385 -27.89 10.61 -10.15
N TYR A 386 -29.09 10.02 -10.21
CA TYR A 386 -29.42 8.84 -11.00
C TYR A 386 -30.16 9.16 -12.30
N ALA A 387 -30.28 10.44 -12.66
CA ALA A 387 -30.88 10.86 -13.93
C ALA A 387 -30.18 10.19 -15.14
N PRO A 388 -30.91 9.89 -16.24
CA PRO A 388 -30.35 9.17 -17.39
C PRO A 388 -29.08 9.79 -17.97
N ALA A 389 -29.00 11.13 -18.02
CA ALA A 389 -27.81 11.84 -18.49
C ALA A 389 -26.59 11.60 -17.60
N VAL A 390 -26.75 11.67 -16.28
CA VAL A 390 -25.68 11.41 -15.32
C VAL A 390 -25.26 9.94 -15.39
N SER A 391 -26.22 9.01 -15.51
CA SER A 391 -25.92 7.59 -15.67
C SER A 391 -25.12 7.29 -16.93
N ARG A 392 -25.44 7.89 -18.09
CA ARG A 392 -24.61 7.76 -19.29
C ARG A 392 -23.17 8.22 -19.03
N GLN A 393 -23.00 9.41 -18.45
CA GLN A 393 -21.68 9.94 -18.13
C GLN A 393 -20.88 9.05 -17.17
N VAL A 394 -21.54 8.46 -16.17
CA VAL A 394 -20.90 7.49 -15.26
C VAL A 394 -20.40 6.27 -16.02
N PHE A 395 -21.24 5.65 -16.86
CA PHE A 395 -20.83 4.50 -17.65
C PHE A 395 -19.72 4.85 -18.66
N ASP A 396 -19.70 6.06 -19.20
CA ASP A 396 -18.64 6.52 -20.11
C ASP A 396 -17.29 6.60 -19.37
N ILE A 397 -17.27 7.24 -18.18
CA ILE A 397 -16.08 7.31 -17.32
C ILE A 397 -15.60 5.91 -16.92
N MET A 398 -16.53 5.00 -16.57
CA MET A 398 -16.17 3.62 -16.22
C MET A 398 -15.43 2.91 -17.36
N ARG A 399 -15.89 3.10 -18.61
CA ARG A 399 -15.26 2.48 -19.79
C ARG A 399 -13.92 3.13 -20.13
N GLU A 400 -13.80 4.45 -19.97
CA GLU A 400 -12.53 5.16 -20.14
C GLU A 400 -11.48 4.69 -19.14
N ASP A 401 -11.84 4.63 -17.85
CA ASP A 401 -10.96 4.17 -16.77
C ASP A 401 -10.58 2.69 -16.96
N ALA A 402 -11.53 1.84 -17.37
CA ALA A 402 -11.25 0.45 -17.71
C ALA A 402 -10.27 0.32 -18.88
N ALA A 403 -10.48 1.09 -19.96
CA ALA A 403 -9.61 1.05 -21.12
C ALA A 403 -8.18 1.53 -20.80
N ARG A 404 -8.03 2.53 -19.91
CA ARG A 404 -6.70 2.97 -19.42
C ARG A 404 -5.99 1.86 -18.66
N ALA A 405 -6.68 1.23 -17.70
CA ALA A 405 -6.11 0.14 -16.91
C ALA A 405 -5.75 -1.09 -17.77
N LEU A 406 -6.61 -1.47 -18.71
CA LEU A 406 -6.36 -2.58 -19.64
C LEU A 406 -5.16 -2.30 -20.56
N ARG A 407 -5.02 -1.07 -21.09
CA ARG A 407 -3.82 -0.68 -21.86
C ARG A 407 -2.54 -0.72 -21.03
N ALA A 408 -2.65 -0.42 -19.74
CA ALA A 408 -1.55 -0.56 -18.78
C ALA A 408 -1.30 -2.03 -18.36
N GLY A 409 -2.06 -2.98 -18.93
CA GLY A 409 -1.91 -4.41 -18.71
C GLY A 409 -2.64 -4.95 -17.49
N TRP A 410 -3.60 -4.21 -16.90
CA TRP A 410 -4.23 -4.59 -15.63
C TRP A 410 -5.66 -5.11 -15.79
N SER A 411 -6.01 -6.18 -15.05
CA SER A 411 -7.37 -6.73 -15.02
C SER A 411 -8.37 -5.76 -14.37
N VAL A 412 -9.61 -5.75 -14.87
CA VAL A 412 -10.66 -4.82 -14.44
C VAL A 412 -11.93 -5.59 -14.07
N ILE A 413 -12.57 -5.17 -12.96
CA ILE A 413 -13.94 -5.53 -12.63
C ILE A 413 -14.85 -4.31 -12.76
N LEU A 414 -15.92 -4.44 -13.54
CA LEU A 414 -16.98 -3.45 -13.68
C LEU A 414 -18.16 -3.84 -12.77
N ASP A 415 -18.44 -3.04 -11.73
CA ASP A 415 -19.57 -3.24 -10.81
C ASP A 415 -20.65 -2.16 -11.05
N ALA A 416 -21.74 -2.58 -11.70
CA ALA A 416 -22.90 -1.74 -11.92
C ALA A 416 -24.18 -2.59 -11.99
N THR A 417 -25.34 -1.97 -12.03
CA THR A 417 -26.60 -2.72 -12.15
C THR A 417 -26.71 -3.44 -13.49
N HIS A 418 -26.13 -2.88 -14.57
CA HIS A 418 -26.12 -3.45 -15.92
C HIS A 418 -27.50 -3.89 -16.43
N MET A 419 -28.56 -3.17 -16.03
CA MET A 419 -29.95 -3.48 -16.37
C MET A 419 -30.26 -3.28 -17.85
N ASP A 420 -29.66 -2.27 -18.47
CA ASP A 420 -29.84 -1.96 -19.88
C ASP A 420 -28.97 -2.89 -20.74
N PRO A 421 -29.53 -3.63 -21.72
CA PRO A 421 -28.77 -4.42 -22.67
C PRO A 421 -27.60 -3.67 -23.33
N ALA A 422 -27.76 -2.36 -23.61
CA ALA A 422 -26.70 -1.55 -24.21
C ALA A 422 -25.49 -1.41 -23.25
N THR A 423 -25.73 -1.30 -21.95
CA THR A 423 -24.64 -1.24 -20.95
C THR A 423 -23.90 -2.57 -20.82
N ARG A 424 -24.58 -3.70 -21.02
CA ARG A 424 -23.94 -5.03 -21.06
C ARG A 424 -23.08 -5.20 -22.30
N GLN A 425 -23.62 -4.87 -23.47
CA GLN A 425 -22.89 -4.89 -24.74
C GLN A 425 -21.68 -3.95 -24.73
N ALA A 426 -21.80 -2.79 -24.07
CA ALA A 426 -20.70 -1.84 -23.94
C ALA A 426 -19.56 -2.38 -23.06
N ALA A 427 -19.86 -3.10 -21.97
CA ALA A 427 -18.84 -3.76 -21.15
C ALA A 427 -18.09 -4.84 -21.95
N GLU A 428 -18.80 -5.64 -22.74
CA GLU A 428 -18.18 -6.62 -23.65
C GLU A 428 -17.34 -5.95 -24.75
N ALA A 429 -17.81 -4.81 -25.28
CA ALA A 429 -17.08 -4.05 -26.28
C ALA A 429 -15.76 -3.48 -25.72
N THR A 430 -15.73 -3.05 -24.46
CA THR A 430 -14.50 -2.64 -23.77
C THR A 430 -13.48 -3.76 -23.73
N ALA A 431 -13.90 -4.99 -23.41
CA ALA A 431 -13.00 -6.14 -23.42
C ALA A 431 -12.49 -6.48 -24.83
N ARG A 432 -13.38 -6.52 -25.82
CA ARG A 432 -13.01 -6.76 -27.24
C ARG A 432 -12.02 -5.72 -27.77
N ALA A 433 -12.21 -4.44 -27.43
CA ALA A 433 -11.32 -3.36 -27.88
C ALA A 433 -9.91 -3.46 -27.27
N ALA A 434 -9.77 -4.13 -26.12
CA ALA A 434 -8.50 -4.37 -25.46
C ALA A 434 -7.90 -5.76 -25.74
N ASP A 435 -8.53 -6.56 -26.62
CA ASP A 435 -8.21 -7.97 -26.84
C ASP A 435 -8.13 -8.78 -25.53
N ALA A 436 -8.98 -8.42 -24.56
CA ALA A 436 -9.02 -9.02 -23.24
C ALA A 436 -10.15 -10.05 -23.13
N PRO A 437 -9.90 -11.22 -22.51
CA PRO A 437 -10.96 -12.15 -22.13
C PRO A 437 -12.05 -11.49 -21.29
N PHE A 438 -13.31 -11.87 -21.54
CA PHE A 438 -14.49 -11.30 -20.88
C PHE A 438 -15.30 -12.35 -20.12
N CYS A 439 -15.72 -12.02 -18.91
CA CYS A 439 -16.71 -12.79 -18.14
C CYS A 439 -17.79 -11.86 -17.59
N GLY A 440 -19.02 -12.00 -18.09
CA GLY A 440 -20.19 -11.32 -17.54
C GLY A 440 -20.91 -12.20 -16.53
N LEU A 441 -21.15 -11.67 -15.33
CA LEU A 441 -21.90 -12.31 -14.25
C LEU A 441 -23.18 -11.52 -13.96
N TRP A 442 -24.30 -12.21 -13.81
CA TRP A 442 -25.57 -11.62 -13.37
C TRP A 442 -25.99 -12.26 -12.04
N LEU A 443 -26.01 -11.49 -10.97
CA LEU A 443 -26.48 -11.96 -9.67
C LEU A 443 -28.01 -11.90 -9.62
N ASP A 444 -28.63 -13.07 -9.68
CA ASP A 444 -30.09 -13.22 -9.69
C ASP A 444 -30.63 -13.53 -8.29
N ALA A 445 -31.60 -12.75 -7.83
CA ALA A 445 -32.25 -12.99 -6.55
C ALA A 445 -33.73 -12.59 -6.62
N PRO A 446 -34.64 -13.37 -5.98
CA PRO A 446 -36.05 -13.05 -5.95
C PRO A 446 -36.32 -11.68 -5.34
N ALA A 447 -37.31 -10.95 -5.88
CA ALA A 447 -37.68 -9.62 -5.41
C ALA A 447 -37.93 -9.54 -3.89
N ALA A 448 -38.52 -10.59 -3.29
CA ALA A 448 -38.72 -10.66 -1.84
C ALA A 448 -37.40 -10.65 -1.04
N ALA A 449 -36.36 -11.33 -1.53
CA ALA A 449 -35.05 -11.34 -0.91
C ALA A 449 -34.35 -9.97 -1.08
N LEU A 450 -34.45 -9.37 -2.26
CA LEU A 450 -33.93 -8.03 -2.54
C LEU A 450 -34.55 -6.96 -1.61
N ARG A 451 -35.88 -6.94 -1.49
CA ARG A 451 -36.61 -6.02 -0.61
C ARG A 451 -36.18 -6.17 0.85
N ARG A 452 -36.06 -7.40 1.34
CA ARG A 452 -35.59 -7.67 2.71
C ARG A 452 -34.17 -7.16 2.94
N ARG A 453 -33.27 -7.37 1.98
CA ARG A 453 -31.87 -6.91 2.08
C ARG A 453 -31.77 -5.39 2.01
N VAL A 454 -32.51 -4.74 1.11
CA VAL A 454 -32.48 -3.27 0.98
C VAL A 454 -33.15 -2.61 2.18
N GLY A 455 -34.27 -3.15 2.68
CA GLY A 455 -34.97 -2.63 3.85
C GLY A 455 -34.27 -2.86 5.19
N GLY A 456 -33.43 -3.91 5.29
CA GLY A 456 -32.65 -4.22 6.49
C GLY A 456 -31.25 -3.61 6.55
N ARG A 457 -30.85 -2.78 5.57
CA ARG A 457 -29.52 -2.14 5.54
C ARG A 457 -29.46 -0.97 6.52
N ASP A 458 -28.72 -1.16 7.62
CA ASP A 458 -28.11 -0.05 8.33
C ASP A 458 -26.80 0.37 7.62
N LYS A 459 -26.73 1.64 7.23
CA LYS A 459 -25.53 2.42 6.84
C LYS A 459 -24.46 1.73 5.95
N ASP A 460 -24.84 1.14 4.81
CA ASP A 460 -23.86 0.73 3.78
C ASP A 460 -23.83 1.71 2.59
N ILE A 461 -22.69 1.76 1.89
CA ILE A 461 -22.22 2.78 0.93
C ILE A 461 -23.11 2.97 -0.33
N SER A 462 -24.03 2.04 -0.63
CA SER A 462 -24.89 2.14 -1.82
C SER A 462 -26.14 2.99 -1.56
N ASP A 463 -26.44 3.94 -2.45
CA ASP A 463 -27.55 4.89 -2.25
C ASP A 463 -28.93 4.32 -2.62
N ALA A 464 -29.01 3.04 -3.00
CA ALA A 464 -30.27 2.41 -3.38
C ALA A 464 -31.16 2.11 -2.17
N ASP A 465 -32.24 2.90 -2.02
CA ASP A 465 -33.34 2.64 -1.10
C ASP A 465 -34.40 1.70 -1.72
N LEU A 466 -35.45 1.38 -0.95
CA LEU A 466 -36.56 0.55 -1.43
C LEU A 466 -37.26 1.16 -2.66
N ALA A 467 -37.36 2.49 -2.75
CA ALA A 467 -37.99 3.15 -3.90
C ALA A 467 -37.17 3.00 -5.18
N VAL A 468 -35.83 3.05 -5.08
CA VAL A 468 -34.93 2.73 -6.20
C VAL A 468 -35.09 1.27 -6.62
N LEU A 469 -35.18 0.33 -5.67
CA LEU A 469 -35.38 -1.08 -6.00
C LEU A 469 -36.72 -1.33 -6.71
N GLU A 470 -37.83 -0.74 -6.25
CA GLU A 470 -39.13 -0.92 -6.92
C GLU A 470 -39.11 -0.36 -8.34
N LYS A 471 -38.47 0.80 -8.56
CA LYS A 471 -38.25 1.31 -9.92
C LYS A 471 -37.46 0.33 -10.78
N GLN A 472 -36.45 -0.33 -10.21
CA GLN A 472 -35.65 -1.30 -10.95
C GLN A 472 -36.42 -2.57 -11.29
N LEU A 473 -37.25 -3.09 -10.38
CA LEU A 473 -38.09 -4.27 -10.60
C LEU A 473 -39.16 -4.05 -11.67
N ALA A 474 -39.56 -2.81 -11.91
CA ALA A 474 -40.52 -2.44 -12.96
C ALA A 474 -39.89 -2.29 -14.36
N VAL A 475 -38.55 -2.27 -14.46
CA VAL A 475 -37.83 -2.15 -15.73
C VAL A 475 -37.63 -3.54 -16.33
N ASP A 476 -38.01 -3.70 -17.59
CA ASP A 476 -37.63 -4.87 -18.38
C ASP A 476 -36.11 -4.83 -18.64
N VAL A 477 -35.39 -5.78 -18.07
CA VAL A 477 -33.93 -5.90 -18.21
C VAL A 477 -33.54 -6.61 -19.51
N GLY A 478 -34.51 -7.12 -20.27
CA GLY A 478 -34.32 -7.93 -21.46
C GLY A 478 -33.60 -9.25 -21.18
N ASP A 479 -33.19 -9.94 -22.24
CA ASP A 479 -32.46 -11.20 -22.11
C ASP A 479 -31.09 -10.98 -21.45
N ILE A 480 -30.81 -11.80 -20.43
CA ILE A 480 -29.54 -11.82 -19.71
C ILE A 480 -28.63 -12.88 -20.35
N GLY A 481 -27.76 -12.45 -21.27
CA GLY A 481 -26.75 -13.30 -21.92
C GLY A 481 -25.50 -13.59 -21.06
N TRP A 482 -25.45 -13.07 -19.83
CA TRP A 482 -24.37 -13.28 -18.87
C TRP A 482 -24.60 -14.53 -18.02
N LEU A 483 -23.54 -15.04 -17.38
CA LEU A 483 -23.65 -16.18 -16.48
C LEU A 483 -24.48 -15.80 -15.26
N GLN A 484 -25.62 -16.46 -15.07
CA GLN A 484 -26.49 -16.21 -13.94
C GLN A 484 -25.99 -16.95 -12.70
N ILE A 485 -25.79 -16.23 -11.62
CA ILE A 485 -25.39 -16.76 -10.32
C ILE A 485 -26.56 -16.56 -9.36
N ALA A 486 -27.05 -17.65 -8.77
CA ALA A 486 -28.09 -17.58 -7.76
C ALA A 486 -27.56 -16.83 -6.54
N ALA A 487 -28.24 -15.74 -6.18
CA ALA A 487 -27.84 -14.83 -5.11
C ALA A 487 -28.83 -14.86 -3.94
N ASP A 488 -29.75 -15.83 -3.87
CA ASP A 488 -30.67 -16.08 -2.76
C ASP A 488 -30.12 -17.06 -1.71
N GLN A 489 -28.89 -17.54 -1.91
CA GLN A 489 -28.12 -18.41 -1.02
C GLN A 489 -27.16 -17.61 -0.09
N PRO A 490 -26.49 -18.27 0.88
CA PRO A 490 -25.46 -17.63 1.71
C PRO A 490 -24.36 -16.98 0.87
N LEU A 491 -23.89 -15.81 1.31
CA LEU A 491 -22.98 -14.95 0.54
C LEU A 491 -21.69 -15.67 0.15
N GLU A 492 -21.14 -16.49 1.06
CA GLU A 492 -19.92 -17.27 0.85
C GLU A 492 -20.08 -18.22 -0.35
N ARG A 493 -21.29 -18.76 -0.53
CA ARG A 493 -21.60 -19.63 -1.66
C ARG A 493 -21.77 -18.87 -2.97
N VAL A 494 -22.42 -17.69 -2.92
CA VAL A 494 -22.52 -16.78 -4.08
C VAL A 494 -21.13 -16.39 -4.57
N ILE A 495 -20.22 -16.06 -3.65
CA ILE A 495 -18.82 -15.73 -3.95
C ILE A 495 -18.12 -16.94 -4.59
N ALA A 496 -18.21 -18.12 -3.98
CA ALA A 496 -17.59 -19.34 -4.51
C ALA A 496 -18.09 -19.71 -5.92
N ASP A 497 -19.39 -19.57 -6.18
CA ASP A 497 -19.98 -19.84 -7.49
C ASP A 497 -19.52 -18.82 -8.53
N ALA A 498 -19.44 -17.54 -8.17
CA ALA A 498 -18.91 -16.49 -9.03
C ALA A 498 -17.43 -16.70 -9.35
N GLU A 499 -16.62 -17.05 -8.35
CA GLU A 499 -15.21 -17.38 -8.49
C GLU A 499 -14.99 -18.59 -9.43
N SER A 500 -15.79 -19.65 -9.23
CA SER A 500 -15.78 -20.83 -10.10
C SER A 500 -16.15 -20.50 -11.54
N ALA A 501 -17.19 -19.68 -11.74
CA ALA A 501 -17.62 -19.21 -13.05
C ALA A 501 -16.54 -18.41 -13.77
N VAL A 502 -15.86 -17.51 -13.06
CA VAL A 502 -14.73 -16.72 -13.60
C VAL A 502 -13.57 -17.64 -13.96
N ARG A 503 -13.16 -18.57 -13.08
CA ARG A 503 -12.10 -19.55 -13.40
C ARG A 503 -12.40 -20.34 -14.67
N PHE A 504 -13.61 -20.89 -14.76
CA PHE A 504 -14.02 -21.70 -15.88
C PHE A 504 -14.02 -20.90 -17.20
N ARG A 505 -14.56 -19.68 -17.19
CA ARG A 505 -14.64 -18.83 -18.39
C ARG A 505 -13.29 -18.31 -18.85
N LEU A 506 -12.38 -18.04 -17.92
CA LEU A 506 -11.06 -17.48 -18.22
C LEU A 506 -9.99 -18.56 -18.39
N GLY A 507 -10.34 -19.85 -18.28
CA GLY A 507 -9.42 -20.96 -18.48
C GLY A 507 -8.37 -21.10 -17.36
N ILE A 508 -8.66 -20.59 -16.17
CA ILE A 508 -7.77 -20.64 -15.00
C ILE A 508 -7.87 -22.04 -14.40
N ARG A 509 -6.72 -22.70 -14.14
CA ARG A 509 -6.70 -24.04 -13.54
C ARG A 509 -7.32 -24.01 -12.13
N GLN A 510 -7.99 -25.08 -11.71
CA GLN A 510 -8.65 -25.15 -10.39
C GLN A 510 -7.67 -24.99 -9.21
N ASP A 511 -6.41 -25.38 -9.39
CA ASP A 511 -5.36 -25.31 -8.35
C ASP A 511 -4.51 -24.01 -8.39
N SER A 512 -4.78 -23.10 -9.33
CA SER A 512 -4.15 -21.78 -9.35
C SER A 512 -4.96 -20.77 -8.52
N THR A 513 -4.27 -19.83 -7.87
CA THR A 513 -4.92 -18.59 -7.42
C THR A 513 -5.73 -18.02 -8.57
N LEU A 514 -6.95 -17.56 -8.26
CA LEU A 514 -7.78 -16.83 -9.22
C LEU A 514 -7.01 -15.64 -9.78
#